data_AF-A0A7C7MIC0-F1
#
_entry.id   AF-A0A7C7MIC0-F1
#
_cell.length_a   1.000
_cell.length_b   1.000
_cell.length_c   1.000
_cell.angle_alpha   90.00
_cell.angle_beta   90.00
_cell.angle_gamma   90.00
#
_symmetry.space_group_name_H-M   'P 1'
#
loop_
_entity.id
_entity.type
_entity.pdbx_description
1 polymer ?
#
loop_
_entity_poly.entity_id
_entity_poly.type
_entity_poly.pdbx_seq_one_letter_code
_entity_poly.pdbx_strand_id
1 'polypeptide(L)'
;LTALISLPLLIKAMPEIQAFDWGILMVFGVVQLAIPYILYTKALNFVPALDAILIVMLEPILNPIWVFLVVGERIGNWAFVGGLLVLVGSIGRAVIKNSIKDK
;
A
#
# COMPACT_ATOMS: atom_id res chain seq x y z
N LEU A 1 6.05 -11.18 15.98
CA LEU A 1 4.73 -11.37 16.65
C LEU A 1 3.68 -11.92 15.69
N THR A 2 3.41 -11.23 14.57
CA THR A 2 2.50 -11.71 13.51
C THR A 2 2.84 -13.13 13.03
N ALA A 3 4.11 -13.41 12.72
CA ALA A 3 4.56 -14.73 12.31
C ALA A 3 4.31 -15.83 13.37
N LEU A 4 4.49 -15.53 14.66
CA LEU A 4 4.25 -16.50 15.74
C LEU A 4 2.76 -16.84 15.89
N ILE A 5 1.88 -15.87 15.64
CA ILE A 5 0.43 -16.03 15.74
C ILE A 5 -0.13 -16.73 14.50
N SER A 6 0.39 -16.43 13.30
CA SER A 6 -0.10 -17.01 12.05
C SER A 6 0.44 -18.42 11.77
N LEU A 7 1.61 -18.79 12.32
CA LEU A 7 2.24 -20.09 12.09
C LEU A 7 1.35 -21.30 12.49
N PRO A 8 0.71 -21.37 13.68
CA PRO A 8 -0.16 -22.50 14.03
C PRO A 8 -1.41 -22.60 13.14
N LEU A 9 -1.94 -21.47 12.65
CA LEU A 9 -3.05 -21.45 11.68
C LEU A 9 -2.62 -21.98 10.31
N LEU A 10 -1.41 -21.62 9.87
CA LEU A 10 -0.85 -22.06 8.59
C LEU A 10 -0.60 -23.56 8.58
N ILE A 11 -0.06 -24.12 9.68
CA ILE A 11 0.13 -25.58 9.82
C ILE A 11 -1.22 -26.32 9.75
N LYS A 12 -2.29 -25.72 10.30
CA LYS A 12 -3.63 -26.31 10.23
C LYS A 12 -4.25 -26.24 8.82
N ALA A 13 -3.97 -25.16 8.08
CA ALA A 13 -4.47 -24.95 6.73
C ALA A 13 -3.63 -25.61 5.63
N MET A 14 -2.40 -26.05 5.93
CA MET A 14 -1.47 -26.71 4.99
C MET A 14 -2.09 -27.79 4.08
N PRO A 15 -2.98 -28.68 4.57
CA PRO A 15 -3.60 -29.72 3.73
C PRO A 15 -4.51 -29.18 2.62
N GLU A 16 -5.00 -27.95 2.76
CA GLU A 16 -5.92 -27.29 1.81
C GLU A 16 -5.19 -26.39 0.81
N ILE A 17 -3.88 -26.13 1.01
CA ILE A 17 -3.10 -25.22 0.15
C ILE A 17 -2.77 -25.92 -1.18
N GLN A 18 -3.26 -25.36 -2.27
CA GLN A 18 -3.00 -25.84 -3.62
C GLN A 18 -1.69 -25.24 -4.17
N ALA A 19 -1.11 -25.90 -5.18
CA ALA A 19 0.08 -25.38 -5.88
C ALA A 19 -0.16 -23.99 -6.50
N PHE A 20 -1.41 -23.67 -6.84
CA PHE A 20 -1.81 -22.36 -7.34
C PHE A 20 -1.65 -21.25 -6.29
N ASP A 21 -1.94 -21.54 -5.02
CA ASP A 21 -1.82 -20.57 -3.93
C ASP A 21 -0.36 -20.14 -3.72
N TRP A 22 0.57 -21.09 -3.83
CA TRP A 22 2.01 -20.80 -3.82
C TRP A 22 2.43 -19.89 -4.99
N GLY A 23 1.82 -20.07 -6.16
CA GLY A 23 2.01 -19.19 -7.32
C GLY A 23 1.55 -17.76 -7.02
N ILE A 24 0.37 -17.60 -6.42
CA ILE A 24 -0.15 -16.28 -6.01
C ILE A 24 0.78 -15.63 -4.99
N LEU A 25 1.22 -16.37 -3.97
CA LEU A 25 2.14 -15.85 -2.95
C LEU A 25 3.47 -15.39 -3.55
N MET A 26 4.02 -16.15 -4.50
CA MET A 26 5.23 -15.75 -5.24
C MET A 26 5.02 -14.46 -6.03
N VAL A 27 3.89 -14.34 -6.75
CA VAL A 27 3.56 -13.14 -7.52
C VAL A 27 3.40 -11.93 -6.61
N PHE A 28 2.66 -12.06 -5.49
CA PHE A 28 2.53 -11.00 -4.49
C PHE A 28 3.88 -10.61 -3.89
N GLY A 29 4.69 -11.60 -3.50
CA GLY A 29 6.01 -11.36 -2.89
C GLY A 29 6.98 -10.66 -3.86
N VAL A 30 7.03 -11.09 -5.11
CA VAL A 30 7.98 -10.55 -6.10
C VAL A 30 7.46 -9.26 -6.72
N VAL A 31 6.27 -9.30 -7.32
CA VAL A 31 5.74 -8.23 -8.15
C VAL A 31 5.16 -7.10 -7.31
N GLN A 32 4.39 -7.43 -6.26
CA GLN A 32 3.74 -6.41 -5.45
C GLN A 32 4.64 -5.85 -4.35
N LEU A 33 5.61 -6.64 -3.84
CA LEU A 33 6.47 -6.21 -2.74
C LEU A 33 7.92 -5.96 -3.18
N ALA A 34 8.63 -7.00 -3.64
CA ALA A 34 10.07 -6.89 -3.88
C ALA A 34 10.45 -5.83 -4.92
N ILE A 35 9.78 -5.82 -6.07
CA ILE A 35 10.05 -4.86 -7.14
C ILE A 35 9.80 -3.40 -6.67
N PRO A 36 8.63 -3.04 -6.10
CA PRO A 36 8.40 -1.69 -5.59
C PRO A 36 9.40 -1.26 -4.52
N TYR A 37 9.80 -2.14 -3.60
CA TYR A 37 10.79 -1.82 -2.58
C TYR A 37 12.18 -1.54 -3.16
N ILE A 38 12.62 -2.31 -4.16
CA ILE A 38 13.90 -2.06 -4.85
C ILE A 38 13.85 -0.72 -5.58
N LEU A 39 12.75 -0.43 -6.27
CA LEU A 39 12.57 0.86 -6.96
C LEU A 39 12.52 2.02 -5.97
N TYR A 40 11.82 1.86 -4.85
CA TYR A 40 11.72 2.87 -3.79
C TYR A 40 13.09 3.18 -3.18
N THR A 41 13.83 2.15 -2.77
CA THR A 41 15.18 2.32 -2.20
C THR A 41 16.15 2.94 -3.23
N LYS A 42 16.02 2.58 -4.51
CA LYS A 42 16.78 3.24 -5.58
C LYS A 42 16.40 4.70 -5.74
N ALA A 43 15.10 5.04 -5.75
CA ALA A 43 14.58 6.39 -5.90
C ALA A 43 15.04 7.33 -4.78
N LEU A 44 15.20 6.83 -3.56
CA LEU A 44 15.74 7.62 -2.43
C LEU A 44 17.16 8.16 -2.66
N ASN A 45 17.93 7.59 -3.60
CA ASN A 45 19.24 8.14 -3.97
C ASN A 45 19.13 9.31 -4.96
N PHE A 46 18.01 9.45 -5.65
CA PHE A 46 17.79 10.47 -6.68
C PHE A 46 16.86 11.59 -6.23
N VAL A 47 15.98 11.31 -5.27
CA VAL A 47 14.91 12.20 -4.85
C VAL A 47 14.97 12.39 -3.33
N PRO A 48 14.78 13.61 -2.81
CA PRO A 48 14.66 13.83 -1.37
C PRO A 48 13.63 12.88 -0.75
N ALA A 49 13.93 12.34 0.42
CA ALA A 49 13.04 11.43 1.15
C ALA A 49 11.62 11.99 1.37
N LEU A 50 11.48 13.32 1.30
CA LEU A 50 10.20 14.01 1.36
C LEU A 50 9.28 13.66 0.19
N ASP A 51 9.78 13.78 -1.04
CA ASP A 51 8.95 13.59 -2.24
C ASP A 51 8.64 12.10 -2.44
N ALA A 52 9.57 11.22 -2.02
CA ALA A 52 9.33 9.78 -1.97
C ALA A 52 8.15 9.43 -1.03
N ILE A 53 8.05 10.08 0.14
CA ILE A 53 6.92 9.88 1.07
C ILE A 53 5.61 10.39 0.46
N LEU A 54 5.62 11.50 -0.29
CA LEU A 54 4.41 12.00 -0.96
C LEU A 54 3.87 10.98 -1.98
N ILE A 55 4.76 10.30 -2.71
CA ILE A 55 4.37 9.21 -3.63
C ILE A 55 3.75 8.03 -2.87
N VAL A 56 4.33 7.61 -1.75
CA VAL A 56 3.76 6.53 -0.92
C VAL A 56 2.39 6.90 -0.37
N MET A 57 2.12 8.18 -0.12
CA MET A 57 0.80 8.63 0.31
C MET A 57 -0.27 8.58 -0.77
N LEU A 58 0.12 8.60 -2.05
CA LEU A 58 -0.82 8.44 -3.16
C LEU A 58 -1.32 6.99 -3.29
N GLU A 59 -0.54 6.01 -2.84
CA GLU A 59 -0.86 4.58 -2.92
C GLU A 59 -2.24 4.20 -2.32
N PRO A 60 -2.59 4.59 -1.07
CA PRO A 60 -3.91 4.29 -0.50
C PRO A 60 -5.07 5.01 -1.20
N ILE A 61 -4.81 6.10 -1.93
CA ILE A 61 -5.84 6.83 -2.70
C ILE A 61 -6.04 6.16 -4.05
N LEU A 62 -4.94 5.72 -4.68
CA LEU A 62 -4.93 5.03 -5.96
C LEU A 62 -5.62 3.66 -5.86
N ASN A 63 -5.47 2.92 -4.76
CA ASN A 63 -6.07 1.59 -4.60
C ASN A 63 -7.60 1.57 -4.84
N PRO A 64 -8.44 2.40 -4.17
CA PRO A 64 -9.87 2.49 -4.48
C PRO A 64 -10.19 2.96 -5.91
N ILE A 65 -9.36 3.85 -6.47
CA ILE A 65 -9.53 4.35 -7.84
C ILE A 65 -9.32 3.22 -8.85
N TRP A 66 -8.28 2.40 -8.68
CA TRP A 66 -8.00 1.26 -9.54
C TRP A 66 -9.12 0.21 -9.49
N VAL A 67 -9.65 -0.08 -8.30
CA VAL A 67 -10.79 -1.01 -8.14
C VAL A 67 -12.04 -0.47 -8.83
N PHE A 68 -12.35 0.82 -8.66
CA PHE A 68 -13.45 1.46 -9.37
C PHE A 68 -13.30 1.37 -10.90
N LEU A 69 -12.10 1.62 -11.43
CA LEU A 69 -11.84 1.61 -12.87
C LEU A 69 -11.84 0.20 -13.49
N VAL A 70 -11.25 -0.79 -12.81
CA VAL A 70 -11.02 -2.13 -13.37
C VAL A 70 -12.17 -3.08 -13.07
N VAL A 71 -12.71 -3.03 -11.84
CA VAL A 71 -13.77 -3.95 -11.38
C VAL A 71 -15.15 -3.32 -11.57
N GLY A 72 -15.23 -1.98 -11.69
CA GLY A 72 -16.50 -1.27 -11.84
C GLY A 72 -17.35 -1.24 -10.56
N GLU A 73 -16.79 -1.67 -9.43
CA GLU A 73 -17.49 -1.61 -8.14
C GLU A 73 -17.70 -0.14 -7.75
N ARG A 74 -18.95 0.21 -7.40
CA ARG A 74 -19.26 1.55 -6.91
C ARG A 74 -18.47 1.78 -5.64
N ILE A 75 -17.78 2.92 -5.58
CA ILE A 75 -17.13 3.37 -4.35
C ILE A 75 -18.23 3.49 -3.29
N GLY A 76 -18.31 2.52 -2.39
CA GLY A 76 -19.31 2.52 -1.33
C GLY A 76 -19.17 3.78 -0.48
N ASN A 77 -20.26 4.27 0.10
CA ASN A 77 -20.26 5.52 0.87
C ASN A 77 -19.14 5.56 1.93
N TRP A 78 -18.83 4.42 2.56
CA TRP A 78 -17.73 4.28 3.52
C TRP A 78 -16.33 4.30 2.88
N ALA A 79 -16.16 3.73 1.69
CA ALA A 79 -14.89 3.80 0.95
C ALA A 79 -14.59 5.24 0.50
N PHE A 80 -15.62 6.00 0.14
CA PHE A 80 -15.49 7.42 -0.19
C PHE A 80 -15.06 8.24 1.02
N VAL A 81 -15.70 8.05 2.18
CA VAL A 81 -15.33 8.72 3.43
C VAL A 81 -13.90 8.36 3.85
N GLY A 82 -13.52 7.07 3.77
CA GLY A 82 -12.16 6.63 4.04
C GLY A 82 -11.12 7.27 3.11
N GLY A 83 -11.38 7.28 1.80
CA GLY A 83 -10.51 7.93 0.82
C GLY A 83 -10.37 9.44 1.03
N LEU A 84 -11.47 10.12 1.36
CA LEU A 84 -11.46 11.55 1.68
C LEU A 84 -10.64 11.85 2.94
N LEU A 85 -10.74 11.01 3.97
CA LEU A 85 -10.02 11.16 5.23
C LEU A 85 -8.51 10.99 5.02
N VAL A 86 -8.09 10.03 4.20
CA VAL A 86 -6.69 9.83 3.79
C VAL A 86 -6.16 11.02 2.98
N LEU A 87 -6.94 11.51 2.01
CA LEU A 87 -6.58 12.69 1.21
C LEU A 87 -6.37 13.92 2.08
N VAL A 88 -7.33 14.24 2.96
CA VAL A 88 -7.25 15.39 3.87
C VAL A 88 -6.07 15.24 4.84
N GLY A 89 -5.86 14.05 5.40
CA GLY A 89 -4.71 13.80 6.27
C GLY A 89 -3.36 13.95 5.57
N SER A 90 -3.24 13.45 4.34
CA SER A 90 -2.02 13.54 3.53
C SER A 90 -1.71 14.99 3.13
N ILE A 91 -2.71 15.71 2.59
CA ILE A 91 -2.57 17.12 2.20
C ILE A 91 -2.30 18.00 3.41
N GLY A 92 -3.04 17.81 4.51
CA GLY A 92 -2.85 18.56 5.75
C GLY A 92 -1.43 18.41 6.31
N ARG A 93 -0.90 17.17 6.33
CA ARG A 93 0.50 16.93 6.72
C ARG A 93 1.48 17.63 5.78
N ALA A 94 1.25 17.57 4.47
CA ALA A 94 2.12 18.20 3.47
C ALA A 94 2.16 19.73 3.67
N VAL A 95 1.01 20.36 3.89
CA VAL A 95 0.88 21.82 4.11
C VAL A 95 1.53 22.25 5.43
N ILE A 96 1.24 21.56 6.54
CA ILE A 96 1.82 21.88 7.85
C ILE A 96 3.35 21.77 7.78
N LYS A 97 3.87 20.73 7.13
CA LYS A 97 5.31 20.53 7.00
C LYS A 97 5.97 21.59 6.11
N ASN A 98 5.33 22.00 5.03
CA ASN A 98 5.86 23.07 4.17
C ASN A 98 5.92 24.41 4.92
N SER A 99 4.88 24.72 5.71
CA SER A 99 4.85 25.91 6.55
C SER A 99 5.88 25.93 7.68
N ILE A 100 6.43 24.77 8.09
CA ILE A 100 7.53 24.66 9.06
C ILE A 100 8.89 24.81 8.38
N LYS A 101 9.01 24.45 7.10
CA LYS A 101 10.26 24.56 6.32
C LYS A 101 10.54 25.99 5.85
N ASP A 102 9.51 26.83 5.76
CA ASP A 102 9.61 28.26 5.41
C ASP A 102 9.94 29.18 6.62
N LYS A 103 10.20 28.61 7.81
CA LYS A 103 10.78 29.31 8.98
C LYS A 103 12.19 28.82 9.25
#